data_AF-A0A1R2CEF4-F1
#
_entry.id   AF-A0A1R2CEF4-F1
#
_cell.length_a   1.000
_cell.length_b   1.000
_cell.length_c   1.000
_cell.angle_alpha   90.00
_cell.angle_beta   90.00
_cell.angle_gamma   90.00
#
_symmetry.space_group_name_H-M   'P 1'
#
loop_
_entity.id
_entity.type
_entity.pdbx_description
1 polymer ?
#
loop_
_entity_poly.entity_id
_entity_poly.type
_entity_poly.pdbx_seq_one_letter_code
_entity_poly.pdbx_strand_id
1 'polypeptide(L)'
;MTQLALVLRCLHAENVANISLIYTNENAQEVLIEMKYYQDKLLKDYNSWSYCPSSKIIKEPIVPYWVLEKSPVMKYENLYEVIELIIENSESMTTKLKNKENYSREMFMIFFNCLGNSLKYTLKAIDDLIDCELDRVKKLSNQKIFLLLGGVGIVGISICILALYLITIDKHLNSLWQFLNKRMRKGFLQIRQLIAERLSQYHGIYEIPDSEIDNSTLKKDEILKFKHSLWYLIRFSLIFLFAIGFYIILVLVYYDVICKLLEIRPQMVSGLALRRIQMTQISIFTLENEASFYGLSIYQTYPFFQSMKPAAREVIDLINSLKESSNAIKNPESKILMSEKLKSMIIEKISGVSTFLSMGSYRGVNFCIQESLFMIFNRSRETLISIIDYLNEIAEFSNITNILSMLSDSDSKMFIEEWMNNMIFFTVLCLTSLIACFFMFYYPLIAKEITILKKLTKLLVILPSSENYKQKEDTKSLTLVNSS
;
A
#
# COMPACT_ATOMS: atom_id res chain seq x y z
N MET A 1 28.95 -0.27 11.00
CA MET A 1 30.18 0.15 10.30
C MET A 1 30.67 1.52 10.78
N THR A 2 29.97 2.64 10.50
CA THR A 2 30.44 3.99 10.88
C THR A 2 30.61 4.19 12.38
N GLN A 3 29.66 3.72 13.20
CA GLN A 3 29.78 3.80 14.66
C GLN A 3 30.97 3.00 15.20
N LEU A 4 31.24 1.81 14.64
CA LEU A 4 32.42 1.01 15.00
C LEU A 4 33.72 1.77 14.69
N ALA A 5 33.78 2.43 13.52
CA ALA A 5 34.93 3.26 13.16
C ALA A 5 35.11 4.43 14.14
N LEU A 6 34.05 5.11 14.57
CA LEU A 6 34.12 6.17 15.58
C LEU A 6 34.68 5.65 16.91
N VAL A 7 34.11 4.55 17.43
CA VAL A 7 34.52 3.95 18.71
C VAL A 7 35.99 3.54 18.67
N LEU A 8 36.41 2.80 17.64
CA LEU A 8 37.79 2.35 17.49
C LEU A 8 38.75 3.52 17.23
N ARG A 9 38.28 4.62 16.64
CA ARG A 9 39.08 5.81 16.45
C ARG A 9 39.39 6.50 17.75
N CYS A 10 38.37 6.65 18.60
CA CYS A 10 38.51 7.20 19.93
C CYS A 10 39.51 6.34 20.72
N LEU A 11 39.32 5.01 20.78
CA LEU A 11 40.26 4.10 21.47
C LEU A 11 41.71 4.21 20.97
N HIS A 12 41.91 4.36 19.65
CA HIS A 12 43.25 4.61 19.11
C HIS A 12 43.82 5.95 19.57
N ALA A 13 43.02 7.03 19.51
CA ALA A 13 43.43 8.34 19.97
C ALA A 13 43.77 8.34 21.48
N GLU A 14 43.00 7.63 22.30
CA GLU A 14 43.29 7.46 23.73
C GLU A 14 44.65 6.80 23.95
N ASN A 15 44.89 5.68 23.26
CA ASN A 15 46.11 4.90 23.41
C ASN A 15 47.37 5.65 22.94
N VAL A 16 47.27 6.48 21.89
CA VAL A 16 48.43 7.21 21.35
C VAL A 16 48.65 8.56 22.02
N ALA A 17 47.58 9.29 22.32
CA ALA A 17 47.67 10.62 22.94
C ALA A 17 47.67 10.56 24.49
N ASN A 18 47.44 9.38 25.08
CA ASN A 18 47.28 9.16 26.52
C ASN A 18 46.18 10.05 27.13
N ILE A 19 45.08 10.18 26.39
CA ILE A 19 43.91 10.98 26.72
C ILE A 19 42.78 10.01 27.04
N SER A 20 42.07 10.19 28.16
CA SER A 20 40.83 9.43 28.37
C SER A 20 39.71 10.10 27.57
N LEU A 21 39.16 9.40 26.60
CA LEU A 21 37.91 9.75 25.92
C LEU A 21 36.77 8.92 26.54
N ILE A 22 35.60 8.95 25.89
CA ILE A 22 34.34 8.40 26.42
C ILE A 22 34.16 6.93 26.09
N TYR A 23 34.74 6.48 24.98
CA TYR A 23 34.48 5.14 24.47
C TYR A 23 35.45 4.14 25.06
N THR A 24 34.90 3.06 25.62
CA THR A 24 35.67 1.98 26.21
C THR A 24 35.75 0.77 25.26
N ASN A 25 36.61 -0.19 25.62
CA ASN A 25 36.63 -1.50 24.95
C ASN A 25 35.28 -2.23 25.05
N GLU A 26 34.49 -1.99 26.09
CA GLU A 26 33.15 -2.57 26.24
C GLU A 26 32.21 -2.02 25.16
N ASN A 27 32.26 -0.71 24.90
CA ASN A 27 31.46 -0.11 23.81
C ASN A 27 31.85 -0.67 22.44
N ALA A 28 33.13 -0.97 22.20
CA ALA A 28 33.56 -1.62 20.96
C ALA A 28 32.96 -3.03 20.82
N GLN A 29 32.92 -3.80 21.91
CA GLN A 29 32.32 -5.13 21.94
C GLN A 29 30.79 -5.08 21.73
N GLU A 30 30.10 -4.13 22.36
CA GLU A 30 28.66 -3.92 22.15
C GLU A 30 28.34 -3.66 20.68
N VAL A 31 29.08 -2.77 20.02
CA VAL A 31 28.88 -2.46 18.59
C VAL A 31 29.24 -3.65 17.70
N LEU A 32 30.24 -4.46 18.07
CA LEU A 32 30.57 -5.69 17.33
C LEU A 32 29.47 -6.74 17.43
N ILE A 33 28.88 -6.92 18.62
CA ILE A 33 27.73 -7.81 18.83
C ILE A 33 26.55 -7.34 17.97
N GLU A 34 26.25 -6.04 17.97
CA GLU A 34 25.20 -5.45 17.13
C GLU A 34 25.50 -5.65 15.62
N MET A 35 26.75 -5.50 15.19
CA MET A 35 27.14 -5.74 13.79
C MET A 35 26.97 -7.20 13.38
N LYS A 36 27.36 -8.17 14.22
CA LYS A 36 27.13 -9.61 13.97
C LYS A 36 25.64 -9.92 13.84
N TYR A 37 24.83 -9.35 14.74
CA TYR A 37 23.37 -9.50 14.68
C TYR A 37 22.79 -9.00 13.34
N TYR A 38 23.20 -7.82 12.86
CA TYR A 38 22.71 -7.30 11.58
C TYR A 38 23.27 -8.07 10.38
N GLN A 39 24.53 -8.53 10.45
CA GLN A 39 25.13 -9.37 9.42
C GLN A 39 24.32 -10.65 9.20
N ASP A 40 23.96 -11.36 10.28
CA ASP A 40 23.11 -12.56 10.21
C ASP A 40 21.71 -12.23 9.68
N LYS A 41 21.17 -11.07 10.07
CA LYS A 41 19.85 -10.62 9.63
C LYS A 41 19.81 -10.35 8.12
N LEU A 42 20.88 -9.81 7.53
CA LEU A 42 20.97 -9.58 6.08
C LEU A 42 20.75 -10.87 5.28
N LEU A 43 21.32 -12.00 5.72
CA LEU A 43 21.13 -13.29 5.06
C LEU A 43 19.75 -13.88 5.29
N LYS A 44 19.25 -13.82 6.54
CA LYS A 44 17.91 -14.33 6.88
C LYS A 44 16.80 -13.63 6.11
N ASP A 45 16.91 -12.31 5.99
CA ASP A 45 15.88 -11.50 5.36
C ASP A 45 16.04 -11.43 3.84
N TYR A 46 17.19 -11.85 3.26
CA TYR A 46 17.53 -11.73 1.82
C TYR A 46 16.37 -12.06 0.87
N ASN A 47 15.68 -13.19 1.11
CA ASN A 47 14.60 -13.64 0.23
C ASN A 47 13.46 -12.62 0.13
N SER A 48 13.20 -11.85 1.19
CA SER A 48 12.10 -10.88 1.25
C SER A 48 12.29 -9.64 0.36
N TRP A 49 13.53 -9.33 -0.04
CA TRP A 49 13.89 -8.16 -0.87
C TRP A 49 14.74 -8.53 -2.09
N SER A 50 14.94 -9.84 -2.31
CA SER A 50 15.68 -10.41 -3.45
C SER A 50 15.11 -10.05 -4.83
N TYR A 51 13.86 -9.58 -4.91
CA TYR A 51 13.26 -9.09 -6.16
C TYR A 51 13.87 -7.77 -6.63
N CYS A 52 14.52 -7.01 -5.74
CA CYS A 52 15.22 -5.79 -6.11
C CYS A 52 16.63 -6.13 -6.62
N PRO A 53 17.05 -5.62 -7.80
CA PRO A 53 18.38 -5.90 -8.35
C PRO A 53 19.52 -5.52 -7.40
N SER A 54 19.37 -4.45 -6.63
CA SER A 54 20.40 -3.96 -5.71
C SER A 54 20.65 -4.86 -4.50
N SER A 55 19.73 -5.79 -4.20
CA SER A 55 19.93 -6.82 -3.17
C SER A 55 21.11 -7.76 -3.48
N LYS A 56 21.53 -7.83 -4.75
CA LYS A 56 22.70 -8.61 -5.20
C LYS A 56 23.97 -8.27 -4.46
N ILE A 57 24.09 -7.05 -3.92
CA ILE A 57 25.22 -6.62 -3.09
C ILE A 57 25.55 -7.59 -1.94
N ILE A 58 24.56 -8.33 -1.43
CA ILE A 58 24.75 -9.29 -0.33
C ILE A 58 25.48 -10.57 -0.78
N LYS A 59 25.25 -11.04 -2.01
CA LYS A 59 25.71 -12.37 -2.46
C LYS A 59 26.69 -12.33 -3.63
N GLU A 60 26.66 -11.26 -4.42
CA GLU A 60 27.55 -11.09 -5.57
C GLU A 60 28.79 -10.26 -5.16
N PRO A 61 30.00 -10.61 -5.64
CA PRO A 61 31.24 -9.93 -5.27
C PRO A 61 31.39 -8.58 -5.98
N ILE A 62 30.58 -7.59 -5.58
CA ILE A 62 30.48 -6.27 -6.22
C ILE A 62 30.91 -5.12 -5.31
N VAL A 63 31.11 -5.36 -4.01
CA VAL A 63 31.47 -4.32 -3.03
C VAL A 63 32.99 -4.12 -3.05
N PRO A 64 33.49 -2.94 -3.46
CA PRO A 64 34.90 -2.65 -3.38
C PRO A 64 35.33 -2.43 -1.92
N TYR A 65 36.48 -2.97 -1.55
CA TYR A 65 37.14 -2.72 -0.28
C TYR A 65 38.66 -2.62 -0.45
N TRP A 66 39.30 -1.88 0.44
CA TRP A 66 40.74 -1.63 0.45
C TRP A 66 41.42 -2.54 1.47
N VAL A 67 42.50 -3.21 1.05
CA VAL A 67 43.38 -3.98 1.93
C VAL A 67 44.78 -3.39 1.88
N LEU A 68 45.41 -3.25 3.05
CA LEU A 68 46.83 -2.90 3.12
C LEU A 68 47.66 -4.17 3.06
N GLU A 69 48.33 -4.40 1.93
CA GLU A 69 49.35 -5.46 1.80
C GLU A 69 50.74 -4.81 1.83
N LYS A 70 51.52 -4.88 0.75
CA LYS A 70 52.72 -4.04 0.56
C LYS A 70 52.35 -2.61 0.15
N SER A 71 51.25 -2.48 -0.56
CA SER A 71 50.61 -1.23 -0.95
C SER A 71 49.08 -1.39 -0.80
N PRO A 72 48.31 -0.30 -0.74
CA PRO A 72 46.85 -0.38 -0.82
C PRO A 72 46.39 -1.06 -2.12
N VAL A 73 45.58 -2.11 -2.00
CA VAL A 73 44.99 -2.81 -3.14
C VAL A 73 43.47 -2.82 -2.97
N MET A 74 42.75 -2.47 -4.04
CA MET A 74 41.29 -2.60 -4.08
C MET A 74 40.93 -4.03 -4.46
N LYS A 75 40.09 -4.66 -3.65
CA LYS A 75 39.48 -5.97 -3.91
C LYS A 75 37.97 -5.84 -3.93
N TYR A 76 37.28 -6.87 -4.41
CA TYR A 76 35.84 -6.92 -4.50
C TYR A 76 35.36 -8.18 -3.81
N GLU A 77 34.37 -8.02 -2.92
CA GLU A 77 33.64 -9.14 -2.31
C GLU A 77 32.18 -8.76 -2.14
N ASN A 78 31.37 -9.67 -1.61
CA ASN A 78 29.99 -9.37 -1.26
C ASN A 78 29.90 -8.62 0.08
N LEU A 79 28.79 -7.94 0.35
CA LEU A 79 28.62 -7.12 1.55
C LEU A 79 28.72 -7.94 2.84
N TYR A 80 28.24 -9.19 2.82
CA TYR A 80 28.29 -10.07 3.98
C TYR A 80 29.74 -10.35 4.39
N GLU A 81 30.60 -10.71 3.44
CA GLU A 81 32.02 -10.98 3.64
C GLU A 81 32.79 -9.70 3.97
N VAL A 82 32.48 -8.56 3.35
CA VAL A 82 33.12 -7.28 3.73
C VAL A 82 32.81 -6.92 5.18
N ILE A 83 31.58 -7.16 5.65
CA ILE A 83 31.22 -6.96 7.06
C ILE A 83 31.97 -7.95 7.96
N GLU A 84 32.08 -9.22 7.56
CA GLU A 84 32.84 -10.24 8.29
C GLU A 84 34.30 -9.82 8.47
N LEU A 85 34.95 -9.42 7.38
CA LEU A 85 36.33 -8.93 7.41
C LEU A 85 36.48 -7.71 8.32
N ILE A 86 35.52 -6.78 8.34
CA ILE A 86 35.55 -5.63 9.25
C ILE A 86 35.42 -6.08 10.71
N ILE A 87 34.55 -7.04 11.00
CA ILE A 87 34.39 -7.60 12.35
C ILE A 87 35.69 -8.25 12.80
N GLU A 88 36.27 -9.15 12.00
CA GLU A 88 37.52 -9.84 12.31
C GLU A 88 38.69 -8.87 12.52
N ASN A 89 38.84 -7.87 11.65
CA ASN A 89 39.89 -6.87 11.79
C ASN A 89 39.68 -5.99 13.03
N SER A 90 38.42 -5.74 13.42
CA SER A 90 38.10 -4.96 14.62
C SER A 90 38.37 -5.74 15.91
N GLU A 91 38.07 -7.03 15.93
CA GLU A 91 38.43 -7.93 17.04
C GLU A 91 39.96 -8.08 17.17
N SER A 92 40.66 -8.22 16.04
CA SER A 92 42.13 -8.22 16.00
C SER A 92 42.70 -6.90 16.51
N MET A 93 42.18 -5.76 16.04
CA MET A 93 42.63 -4.43 16.47
C MET A 93 42.44 -4.23 17.97
N THR A 94 41.28 -4.56 18.52
CA THR A 94 41.01 -4.40 19.96
C THR A 94 41.91 -5.28 20.82
N THR A 95 42.21 -6.50 20.38
CA THR A 95 43.15 -7.41 21.06
C THR A 95 44.57 -6.86 21.03
N LYS A 96 45.04 -6.44 19.85
CA LYS A 96 46.37 -5.84 19.66
C LYS A 96 46.55 -4.53 20.42
N LEU A 97 45.49 -3.72 20.50
CA LEU A 97 45.49 -2.48 21.27
C LEU A 97 45.69 -2.74 22.77
N LYS A 98 45.05 -3.77 23.34
CA LYS A 98 45.28 -4.20 24.73
C LYS A 98 46.71 -4.71 24.95
N ASN A 99 47.26 -5.44 23.98
CA ASN A 99 48.61 -6.01 24.05
C ASN A 99 49.72 -5.01 23.65
N LYS A 100 49.38 -3.78 23.24
CA LYS A 100 50.30 -2.77 22.69
C LYS A 100 51.09 -3.25 21.46
N GLU A 101 50.46 -4.09 20.64
CA GLU A 101 51.00 -4.58 19.37
C GLU A 101 50.70 -3.62 18.21
N ASN A 102 51.41 -3.78 17.08
CA ASN A 102 51.13 -2.98 15.88
C ASN A 102 49.82 -3.45 15.21
N TYR A 103 48.85 -2.54 15.14
CA TYR A 103 47.52 -2.75 14.54
C TYR A 103 47.25 -1.84 13.32
N SER A 104 48.28 -1.25 12.72
CA SER A 104 48.13 -0.32 11.60
C SER A 104 47.39 -0.94 10.39
N ARG A 105 47.58 -2.24 10.14
CA ARG A 105 46.91 -2.93 9.04
C ARG A 105 45.41 -3.07 9.26
N GLU A 106 45.02 -3.49 10.46
CA GLU A 106 43.62 -3.62 10.86
C GLU A 106 42.94 -2.25 10.87
N MET A 107 43.62 -1.24 11.40
CA MET A 107 43.16 0.14 11.42
C MET A 107 42.88 0.65 9.99
N PHE A 108 43.82 0.44 9.06
CA PHE A 108 43.63 0.81 7.66
C PHE A 108 42.37 0.14 7.07
N MET A 109 42.22 -1.17 7.27
CA MET A 109 41.07 -1.94 6.79
C MET A 109 39.74 -1.38 7.33
N ILE A 110 39.70 -1.01 8.61
CA ILE A 110 38.47 -0.50 9.23
C ILE A 110 38.13 0.89 8.69
N PHE A 111 39.06 1.85 8.75
CA PHE A 111 38.75 3.24 8.42
C PHE A 111 38.42 3.46 6.95
N PHE A 112 39.24 2.94 6.04
CA PHE A 112 39.05 3.18 4.61
C PHE A 112 37.86 2.43 4.01
N ASN A 113 37.33 1.40 4.68
CA ASN A 113 36.14 0.68 4.25
C ASN A 113 34.86 1.16 4.96
N CYS A 114 34.93 1.44 6.28
CA CYS A 114 33.79 1.97 7.03
C CYS A 114 33.45 3.43 6.68
N LEU A 115 34.38 4.20 6.10
CA LEU A 115 34.16 5.59 5.69
C LEU A 115 34.36 5.84 4.18
N GLY A 116 35.00 4.90 3.49
CA GLY A 116 35.32 5.04 2.07
C GLY A 116 34.38 4.28 1.15
N ASN A 117 34.95 3.54 0.21
CA ASN A 117 34.21 3.02 -0.94
C ASN A 117 33.15 2.00 -0.56
N SER A 118 33.42 1.10 0.38
CA SER A 118 32.45 0.08 0.79
C SER A 118 31.18 0.72 1.36
N LEU A 119 31.32 1.70 2.27
CA LEU A 119 30.18 2.47 2.77
C LEU A 119 29.42 3.19 1.64
N LYS A 120 30.12 3.87 0.73
CA LYS A 120 29.48 4.57 -0.41
C LYS A 120 28.68 3.62 -1.29
N TYR A 121 29.20 2.42 -1.56
CA TYR A 121 28.49 1.39 -2.31
C TYR A 121 27.28 0.85 -1.54
N THR A 122 27.40 0.65 -0.23
CA THR A 122 26.26 0.23 0.61
C THR A 122 25.16 1.29 0.65
N LEU A 123 25.52 2.57 0.82
CA LEU A 123 24.55 3.67 0.81
C LEU A 123 23.85 3.79 -0.55
N LYS A 124 24.60 3.67 -1.65
CA LYS A 124 24.02 3.65 -2.99
C LYS A 124 23.04 2.48 -3.18
N ALA A 125 23.40 1.29 -2.69
CA ALA A 125 22.49 0.14 -2.77
C ALA A 125 21.21 0.35 -1.94
N ILE A 126 21.28 1.06 -0.81
CA ILE A 126 20.11 1.47 -0.04
C ILE A 126 19.22 2.43 -0.85
N ASP A 127 19.80 3.43 -1.50
CA ASP A 127 19.06 4.36 -2.37
C ASP A 127 18.38 3.62 -3.52
N ASP A 128 19.10 2.73 -4.21
CA ASP A 128 18.56 1.93 -5.30
C ASP A 128 17.45 0.95 -4.82
N LEU A 129 17.49 0.50 -3.55
CA LEU A 129 16.42 -0.30 -2.94
C LEU A 129 15.17 0.54 -2.67
N ILE A 130 15.35 1.77 -2.20
CA ILE A 130 14.24 2.72 -2.04
C ILE A 130 13.56 2.96 -3.39
N ASP A 131 14.34 3.21 -4.44
CA ASP A 131 13.80 3.42 -5.79
C ASP A 131 13.07 2.17 -6.31
N CYS A 132 13.60 0.98 -6.04
CA CYS A 132 12.94 -0.28 -6.38
C CYS A 132 11.57 -0.44 -5.67
N GLU A 133 11.47 -0.09 -4.39
CA GLU A 133 10.20 -0.09 -3.65
C GLU A 133 9.21 0.93 -4.22
N LEU A 134 9.68 2.15 -4.49
CA LEU A 134 8.85 3.20 -5.08
C LEU A 134 8.29 2.76 -6.43
N ASP A 135 9.10 2.12 -7.27
CA ASP A 135 8.66 1.58 -8.55
C ASP A 135 7.68 0.41 -8.41
N ARG A 136 7.83 -0.41 -7.36
CA ARG A 136 6.85 -1.44 -7.01
C ARG A 136 5.51 -0.82 -6.60
N VAL A 137 5.52 0.25 -5.81
CA VAL A 137 4.31 0.99 -5.43
C VAL A 137 3.66 1.66 -6.64
N LYS A 138 4.45 2.24 -7.57
CA LYS A 138 3.93 2.78 -8.83
C LYS A 138 3.26 1.69 -9.69
N LYS A 139 3.86 0.50 -9.78
CA LYS A 139 3.25 -0.65 -10.47
C LYS A 139 1.93 -1.06 -9.83
N LEU A 140 1.85 -1.06 -8.50
CA LEU A 140 0.61 -1.33 -7.76
C LEU A 140 -0.44 -0.26 -8.08
N SER A 141 -0.07 1.02 -8.07
CA SER A 141 -0.94 2.14 -8.48
C SER A 141 -1.46 1.99 -9.92
N ASN A 142 -0.63 1.52 -10.85
CA ASN A 142 -1.08 1.22 -12.22
C ASN A 142 -2.04 0.03 -12.28
N GLN A 143 -1.81 -1.03 -11.48
CA GLN A 143 -2.72 -2.18 -11.37
C GLN A 143 -4.11 -1.78 -10.88
N LYS A 144 -4.22 -0.75 -10.03
CA LYS A 144 -5.51 -0.14 -9.63
C LYS A 144 -6.39 0.21 -10.82
N ILE A 145 -5.80 0.83 -11.85
CA ILE A 145 -6.53 1.30 -13.03
C ILE A 145 -7.08 0.11 -13.80
N PHE A 146 -6.28 -0.95 -13.97
CA PHE A 146 -6.73 -2.19 -14.62
C PHE A 146 -7.83 -2.89 -13.82
N LEU A 147 -7.72 -2.94 -12.49
CA LEU A 147 -8.75 -3.50 -11.62
C LEU A 147 -10.06 -2.69 -11.70
N LEU A 148 -9.96 -1.35 -11.76
CA LEU A 148 -11.11 -0.46 -11.94
C LEU A 148 -11.79 -0.69 -13.28
N LEU A 149 -11.01 -0.74 -14.36
CA LEU A 149 -11.53 -1.00 -15.70
C LEU A 149 -12.21 -2.39 -15.77
N GLY A 150 -11.61 -3.40 -15.15
CA GLY A 150 -12.17 -4.74 -15.05
C GLY A 150 -13.47 -4.78 -14.24
N GLY A 151 -13.51 -4.11 -13.10
CA GLY A 151 -14.71 -4.01 -12.25
C GLY A 151 -15.88 -3.32 -12.97
N VAL A 152 -15.61 -2.16 -13.61
CA VAL A 152 -16.61 -1.45 -14.42
C VAL A 152 -17.06 -2.31 -15.60
N GLY A 153 -16.14 -3.05 -16.24
CA GLY A 153 -16.45 -3.98 -17.32
C GLY A 153 -17.40 -5.09 -16.90
N ILE A 154 -17.13 -5.76 -15.78
CA ILE A 154 -17.98 -6.85 -15.24
C ILE A 154 -19.38 -6.31 -14.87
N VAL A 155 -19.44 -5.16 -14.20
CA VAL A 155 -20.70 -4.50 -13.85
C VAL A 155 -21.48 -4.12 -15.10
N GLY A 156 -20.82 -3.53 -16.10
CA GLY A 156 -21.42 -3.16 -17.38
C GLY A 156 -22.01 -4.36 -18.13
N ILE A 157 -21.24 -5.45 -18.27
CA ILE A 157 -21.73 -6.70 -18.89
C ILE A 157 -22.93 -7.25 -18.12
N SER A 158 -22.89 -7.22 -16.79
CA SER A 158 -23.99 -7.69 -15.95
C SER A 158 -25.27 -6.89 -16.16
N ILE A 159 -25.17 -5.56 -16.28
CA ILE A 159 -26.31 -4.68 -16.59
C ILE A 159 -26.84 -4.98 -17.99
N CYS A 160 -25.97 -5.19 -18.99
CA CYS A 160 -26.38 -5.56 -20.35
C CYS A 160 -27.15 -6.89 -20.37
N ILE A 161 -26.65 -7.92 -19.69
CA ILE A 161 -27.33 -9.22 -19.57
C ILE A 161 -28.69 -9.06 -18.88
N LEU A 162 -28.74 -8.29 -17.78
CA LEU A 162 -30.00 -8.03 -17.07
C LEU A 162 -31.00 -7.29 -17.97
N ALA A 163 -30.56 -6.28 -18.71
CA ALA A 163 -31.42 -5.52 -19.62
C ALA A 163 -31.99 -6.42 -20.73
N LEU A 164 -31.16 -7.27 -21.36
CA LEU A 164 -31.61 -8.25 -22.36
C LEU A 164 -32.63 -9.23 -21.78
N TYR A 165 -32.39 -9.72 -20.56
CA TYR A 165 -33.30 -10.62 -19.87
C TYR A 165 -34.64 -9.96 -19.56
N LEU A 166 -34.64 -8.72 -19.04
CA LEU A 166 -35.85 -7.95 -18.74
C LEU A 166 -36.66 -7.63 -20.00
N ILE A 167 -36.01 -7.25 -21.11
CA ILE A 167 -36.67 -7.01 -22.40
C ILE A 167 -37.34 -8.31 -22.91
N THR A 168 -36.65 -9.45 -22.77
CA THR A 168 -37.19 -10.75 -23.19
C THR A 168 -38.42 -11.14 -22.36
N ILE A 169 -38.35 -10.98 -21.03
CA ILE A 169 -39.49 -11.20 -20.13
C ILE A 169 -40.67 -10.30 -20.50
N ASP A 170 -40.43 -9.01 -20.74
CA ASP A 170 -41.49 -8.05 -21.07
C ASP A 170 -42.17 -8.36 -22.40
N LYS A 171 -41.40 -8.86 -23.38
CA LYS A 171 -41.96 -9.36 -24.65
C LYS A 171 -42.88 -10.56 -24.42
N HIS A 172 -42.47 -11.53 -23.61
CA HIS A 172 -43.29 -12.71 -23.28
C HIS A 172 -44.53 -12.35 -22.46
N LEU A 173 -44.39 -11.48 -21.45
CA LEU A 173 -45.51 -10.98 -20.64
C LEU A 173 -46.52 -10.21 -21.50
N ASN A 174 -46.06 -9.32 -22.39
CA ASN A 174 -46.94 -8.60 -23.30
C ASN A 174 -47.66 -9.55 -24.26
N SER A 175 -46.98 -10.57 -24.79
CA SER A 175 -47.60 -11.59 -25.64
C SER A 175 -48.68 -12.37 -24.88
N LEU A 176 -48.38 -12.77 -23.64
CA LEU A 176 -49.31 -13.50 -22.78
C LEU A 176 -50.51 -12.64 -22.38
N TRP A 177 -50.30 -11.35 -22.11
CA TRP A 177 -51.37 -10.38 -21.84
C TRP A 177 -52.27 -10.16 -23.06
N GLN A 178 -51.69 -10.00 -24.25
CA GLN A 178 -52.46 -9.89 -25.50
C GLN A 178 -53.28 -11.16 -25.76
N PHE A 179 -52.70 -12.34 -25.50
CA PHE A 179 -53.38 -13.62 -25.63
C PHE A 179 -54.53 -13.75 -24.63
N LEU A 180 -54.31 -13.40 -23.35
CA LEU A 180 -55.34 -13.38 -22.31
C LEU A 180 -56.46 -12.41 -22.69
N ASN A 181 -56.14 -11.18 -23.10
CA ASN A 181 -57.14 -10.17 -23.45
C ASN A 181 -57.99 -10.62 -24.66
N LYS A 182 -57.35 -11.19 -25.69
CA LYS A 182 -58.06 -11.79 -26.83
C LYS A 182 -58.98 -12.94 -26.41
N ARG A 183 -58.53 -13.80 -25.48
CA ARG A 183 -59.32 -14.94 -24.96
C ARG A 183 -60.46 -14.48 -24.06
N MET A 184 -60.24 -13.50 -23.19
CA MET A 184 -61.28 -12.87 -22.36
C MET A 184 -62.36 -12.23 -23.21
N ARG A 185 -62.02 -11.45 -24.24
CA ARG A 185 -63.02 -10.84 -25.13
C ARG A 185 -63.87 -11.89 -25.84
N LYS A 186 -63.25 -12.95 -26.39
CA LYS A 186 -63.97 -14.06 -27.01
C LYS A 186 -64.84 -14.83 -26.01
N GLY A 187 -64.29 -15.14 -24.84
CA GLY A 187 -64.99 -15.86 -23.78
C GLY A 187 -66.16 -15.05 -23.21
N PHE A 188 -66.02 -13.74 -23.05
CA PHE A 188 -67.10 -12.85 -22.62
C PHE A 188 -68.24 -12.84 -23.64
N LEU A 189 -67.94 -12.73 -24.94
CA LEU A 189 -68.96 -12.82 -26.00
C LEU A 189 -69.69 -14.17 -25.97
N GLN A 190 -68.96 -15.28 -25.81
CA GLN A 190 -69.54 -16.62 -25.72
C GLN A 190 -70.40 -16.82 -24.47
N ILE A 191 -69.92 -16.41 -23.29
CA ILE A 191 -70.67 -16.51 -22.03
C ILE A 191 -71.92 -15.64 -22.10
N ARG A 192 -71.80 -14.43 -22.65
CA ARG A 192 -72.95 -13.54 -22.87
C ARG A 192 -73.98 -14.16 -23.81
N GLN A 193 -73.54 -14.76 -24.92
CA GLN A 193 -74.44 -15.48 -25.84
C GLN A 193 -75.13 -16.65 -25.14
N LEU A 194 -74.41 -17.46 -24.36
CA LEU A 194 -74.99 -18.56 -23.59
C LEU A 194 -75.97 -18.09 -22.50
N ILE A 195 -75.70 -16.95 -21.86
CA ILE A 195 -76.62 -16.34 -20.89
C ILE A 195 -77.85 -15.81 -21.63
N ALA A 196 -77.69 -15.13 -22.76
CA ALA A 196 -78.80 -14.62 -23.57
C ALA A 196 -79.67 -15.77 -24.11
N GLU A 197 -79.07 -16.85 -24.61
CA GLU A 197 -79.78 -18.07 -25.03
C GLU A 197 -80.56 -18.68 -23.86
N ARG A 198 -79.94 -18.84 -22.68
CA ARG A 198 -80.65 -19.32 -21.49
C ARG A 198 -81.78 -18.39 -21.06
N LEU A 199 -81.55 -17.07 -21.07
CA LEU A 199 -82.58 -16.09 -20.71
C LEU A 199 -83.77 -16.17 -21.68
N SER A 200 -83.49 -16.31 -22.98
CA SER A 200 -84.52 -16.44 -24.03
C SER A 200 -85.33 -17.72 -23.87
N GLN A 201 -84.69 -18.84 -23.51
CA GLN A 201 -85.35 -20.13 -23.29
C GLN A 201 -86.27 -20.13 -22.08
N TYR A 202 -85.94 -19.41 -21.01
CA TYR A 202 -86.73 -19.41 -19.77
C TYR A 202 -87.79 -18.31 -19.70
N HIS A 203 -87.59 -17.17 -20.36
CA HIS A 203 -88.50 -16.03 -20.27
C HIS A 203 -89.29 -15.74 -21.55
N GLY A 204 -89.04 -16.45 -22.66
CA GLY A 204 -89.83 -16.31 -23.89
C GLY A 204 -89.77 -14.91 -24.53
N ILE A 205 -88.80 -14.08 -24.13
CA ILE A 205 -88.59 -12.76 -24.70
C ILE A 205 -87.77 -12.95 -25.97
N TYR A 206 -88.45 -12.89 -27.11
CA TYR A 206 -87.80 -12.74 -28.42
C TYR A 206 -87.48 -11.26 -28.63
N GLU A 207 -86.23 -10.99 -29.00
CA GLU A 207 -85.65 -9.69 -29.36
C GLU A 207 -85.29 -8.76 -28.20
N ILE A 208 -84.08 -8.96 -27.66
CA ILE A 208 -83.26 -7.80 -27.29
C ILE A 208 -82.66 -7.32 -28.62
N PRO A 209 -82.99 -6.11 -29.13
CA PRO A 209 -82.43 -5.65 -30.39
C PRO A 209 -80.91 -5.50 -30.24
N ASP A 210 -80.16 -6.06 -31.20
CA ASP A 210 -78.70 -5.93 -31.32
C ASP A 210 -78.22 -4.46 -31.45
N SER A 211 -79.13 -3.49 -31.48
CA SER A 211 -78.88 -2.08 -31.81
C SER A 211 -78.54 -1.16 -30.63
N GLU A 212 -78.50 -1.61 -29.39
CA GLU A 212 -78.07 -0.78 -28.24
C GLU A 212 -76.70 -1.14 -27.67
N ILE A 213 -75.94 -1.98 -28.34
CA ILE A 213 -74.53 -2.18 -27.99
C ILE A 213 -73.73 -1.45 -29.03
N ASP A 214 -73.25 -0.29 -28.62
CA ASP A 214 -72.34 0.53 -29.40
C ASP A 214 -71.08 -0.29 -29.71
N ASN A 215 -71.08 -1.03 -30.83
CA ASN A 215 -69.92 -1.77 -31.36
C ASN A 215 -68.71 -0.84 -31.59
N SER A 216 -68.92 0.48 -31.52
CA SER A 216 -67.88 1.49 -31.53
C SER A 216 -67.12 1.60 -30.20
N THR A 217 -67.72 1.27 -29.04
CA THR A 217 -67.03 1.23 -27.73
C THR A 217 -66.12 0.01 -27.60
N LEU A 218 -66.52 -1.17 -28.10
CA LEU A 218 -65.71 -2.39 -28.11
C LEU A 218 -64.50 -2.33 -29.07
N LYS A 219 -64.55 -1.47 -30.09
CA LYS A 219 -63.46 -1.28 -31.07
C LYS A 219 -62.44 -0.21 -30.67
N LYS A 220 -62.74 0.67 -29.71
CA LYS A 220 -61.91 1.86 -29.42
C LYS A 220 -61.00 1.79 -28.19
N ASP A 221 -60.86 0.63 -27.55
CA ASP A 221 -59.87 0.52 -26.48
C ASP A 221 -58.46 0.35 -27.05
N GLU A 222 -57.67 1.41 -26.88
CA GLU A 222 -56.23 1.43 -27.12
C GLU A 222 -55.58 0.15 -26.59
N ILE A 223 -54.65 -0.40 -27.39
CA ILE A 223 -53.83 -1.53 -26.97
C ILE A 223 -52.98 -1.05 -25.79
N LEU A 224 -53.49 -1.25 -24.56
CA LEU A 224 -52.76 -1.04 -23.32
C LEU A 224 -51.54 -1.97 -23.34
N LYS A 225 -50.40 -1.43 -23.78
CA LYS A 225 -49.11 -2.11 -23.74
C LYS A 225 -48.65 -2.12 -22.29
N PHE A 226 -48.40 -3.31 -21.77
CA PHE A 226 -47.80 -3.51 -20.46
C PHE A 226 -46.34 -3.02 -20.54
N LYS A 227 -46.04 -1.81 -20.06
CA LYS A 227 -44.67 -1.24 -20.04
C LYS A 227 -44.07 -1.29 -18.63
N HIS A 228 -43.88 -2.50 -18.10
CA HIS A 228 -43.29 -2.68 -16.78
C HIS A 228 -41.75 -2.85 -16.81
N SER A 229 -41.16 -3.25 -17.95
CA SER A 229 -39.71 -3.47 -18.11
C SER A 229 -38.84 -2.29 -17.68
N LEU A 230 -39.21 -1.07 -18.10
CA LEU A 230 -38.43 0.13 -17.84
C LEU A 230 -38.42 0.47 -16.34
N TRP A 231 -39.54 0.23 -15.65
CA TRP A 231 -39.65 0.39 -14.20
C TRP A 231 -38.80 -0.64 -13.44
N TYR A 232 -38.76 -1.91 -13.91
CA TYR A 232 -37.86 -2.90 -13.32
C TYR A 232 -36.40 -2.56 -13.59
N LEU A 233 -36.05 -2.11 -14.80
CA LEU A 233 -34.69 -1.75 -15.17
C LEU A 233 -34.18 -0.60 -14.27
N ILE A 234 -35.00 0.44 -14.05
CA ILE A 234 -34.67 1.52 -13.11
C ILE A 234 -34.50 0.97 -11.69
N ARG A 235 -35.41 0.14 -11.19
CA ARG A 235 -35.31 -0.42 -9.83
C ARG A 235 -34.07 -1.29 -9.63
N PHE A 236 -33.76 -2.19 -10.57
CA PHE A 236 -32.55 -3.01 -10.50
C PHE A 236 -31.29 -2.19 -10.74
N SER A 237 -31.32 -1.11 -11.52
CA SER A 237 -30.16 -0.24 -11.73
C SER A 237 -29.66 0.43 -10.44
N LEU A 238 -30.55 0.61 -9.45
CA LEU A 238 -30.18 1.18 -8.15
C LEU A 238 -29.12 0.33 -7.41
N ILE A 239 -29.18 -1.01 -7.52
CA ILE A 239 -28.18 -1.87 -6.86
C ILE A 239 -26.80 -1.70 -7.50
N PHE A 240 -26.76 -1.51 -8.82
CA PHE A 240 -25.52 -1.29 -9.55
C PHE A 240 -24.96 0.10 -9.27
N LEU A 241 -25.82 1.11 -9.19
CA LEU A 241 -25.41 2.48 -8.84
C LEU A 241 -24.82 2.51 -7.42
N PHE A 242 -25.41 1.76 -6.49
CA PHE A 242 -24.87 1.58 -5.14
C PHE A 242 -23.53 0.84 -5.14
N ALA A 243 -23.40 -0.24 -5.90
CA ALA A 243 -22.14 -0.98 -6.06
C ALA A 243 -21.02 -0.12 -6.68
N ILE A 244 -21.34 0.71 -7.68
CA ILE A 244 -20.42 1.68 -8.27
C ILE A 244 -19.98 2.69 -7.21
N GLY A 245 -20.91 3.23 -6.41
CA GLY A 245 -20.60 4.14 -5.30
C GLY A 245 -19.62 3.55 -4.30
N PHE A 246 -19.83 2.30 -3.87
CA PHE A 246 -18.90 1.60 -2.98
C PHE A 246 -17.53 1.40 -3.61
N TYR A 247 -17.49 1.03 -4.88
CA TYR A 247 -16.25 0.83 -5.59
C TYR A 247 -15.44 2.13 -5.71
N ILE A 248 -16.12 3.25 -5.98
CA ILE A 248 -15.49 4.59 -5.98
C ILE A 248 -14.90 4.92 -4.62
N ILE A 249 -15.66 4.71 -3.53
CA ILE A 249 -15.17 4.95 -2.16
C ILE A 249 -13.96 4.07 -1.86
N LEU A 250 -14.01 2.78 -2.19
CA LEU A 250 -12.90 1.85 -1.98
C LEU A 250 -11.61 2.32 -2.66
N VAL A 251 -11.71 2.77 -3.92
CA VAL A 251 -10.56 3.20 -4.71
C VAL A 251 -10.03 4.58 -4.28
N LEU A 252 -10.91 5.57 -4.11
CA LEU A 252 -10.50 6.95 -3.83
C LEU A 252 -10.14 7.18 -2.37
N VAL A 253 -10.81 6.52 -1.43
CA VAL A 253 -10.59 6.74 0.01
C VAL A 253 -9.53 5.78 0.55
N TYR A 254 -9.66 4.49 0.31
CA TYR A 254 -8.74 3.51 0.92
C TYR A 254 -7.51 3.30 0.07
N TYR A 255 -7.68 2.92 -1.20
CA TYR A 255 -6.55 2.50 -2.02
C TYR A 255 -5.57 3.65 -2.31
N ASP A 256 -6.08 4.84 -2.62
CA ASP A 256 -5.24 6.02 -2.89
C ASP A 256 -4.42 6.44 -1.67
N VAL A 257 -5.04 6.41 -0.48
CA VAL A 257 -4.36 6.71 0.79
C VAL A 257 -3.29 5.66 1.08
N ILE A 258 -3.61 4.36 0.97
CA ILE A 258 -2.64 3.29 1.20
C ILE A 258 -1.44 3.41 0.23
N CYS A 259 -1.67 3.70 -1.05
CA CYS A 259 -0.57 3.87 -2.01
C CYS A 259 0.33 5.05 -1.65
N LYS A 260 -0.24 6.20 -1.28
CA LYS A 260 0.54 7.37 -0.84
C LYS A 260 1.36 7.06 0.41
N LEU A 261 0.77 6.39 1.40
CA LEU A 261 1.47 5.99 2.61
C LEU A 261 2.62 5.02 2.32
N LEU A 262 2.43 4.07 1.41
CA LEU A 262 3.47 3.13 0.97
C LEU A 262 4.60 3.83 0.18
N GLU A 263 4.30 4.90 -0.55
CA GLU A 263 5.31 5.69 -1.27
C GLU A 263 6.21 6.47 -0.30
N ILE A 264 5.63 7.06 0.74
CA ILE A 264 6.38 7.93 1.68
C ILE A 264 7.17 7.12 2.72
N ARG A 265 6.69 5.92 3.10
CA ARG A 265 7.30 5.12 4.18
C ARG A 265 8.80 4.83 3.97
N PRO A 266 9.26 4.33 2.81
CA PRO A 266 10.68 4.05 2.59
C PRO A 266 11.56 5.29 2.80
N GLN A 267 11.12 6.45 2.29
CA GLN A 267 11.86 7.72 2.40
C GLN A 267 11.96 8.22 3.85
N MET A 268 10.88 8.07 4.63
CA MET A 268 10.86 8.48 6.03
C MET A 268 11.79 7.60 6.88
N VAL A 269 11.66 6.28 6.77
CA VAL A 269 12.44 5.31 7.56
C VAL A 269 13.92 5.40 7.21
N SER A 270 14.26 5.45 5.92
CA SER A 270 15.65 5.60 5.48
C SER A 270 16.22 6.96 5.87
N GLY A 271 15.43 8.04 5.78
CA GLY A 271 15.87 9.38 6.16
C GLY A 271 16.29 9.49 7.63
N LEU A 272 15.57 8.83 8.55
CA LEU A 272 15.95 8.78 9.97
C LEU A 272 17.21 7.95 10.21
N ALA A 273 17.35 6.80 9.55
CA ALA A 273 18.53 5.97 9.63
C ALA A 273 19.78 6.67 9.05
N LEU A 274 19.64 7.32 7.89
CA LEU A 274 20.71 8.07 7.23
C LEU A 274 21.19 9.24 8.10
N ARG A 275 20.31 9.94 8.81
CA ARG A 275 20.71 11.00 9.75
C ARG A 275 21.68 10.49 10.82
N ARG A 276 21.44 9.31 11.40
CA ARG A 276 22.38 8.70 12.36
C ARG A 276 23.74 8.44 11.73
N ILE A 277 23.76 7.87 10.53
CA ILE A 277 24.99 7.56 9.79
C ILE A 277 25.77 8.85 9.49
N GLN A 278 25.10 9.84 8.90
CA GLN A 278 25.69 11.12 8.51
C GLN A 278 26.21 11.89 9.72
N MET A 279 25.47 11.94 10.82
CA MET A 279 25.93 12.59 12.05
C MET A 279 27.18 11.89 12.62
N THR A 280 27.20 10.55 12.61
CA THR A 280 28.38 9.79 13.04
C THR A 280 29.60 10.09 12.14
N GLN A 281 29.40 10.19 10.83
CA GLN A 281 30.47 10.56 9.89
C GLN A 281 30.96 11.99 10.11
N ILE A 282 30.04 12.94 10.32
CA ILE A 282 30.39 14.33 10.66
C ILE A 282 31.30 14.33 11.88
N SER A 283 30.94 13.61 12.95
CA SER A 283 31.76 13.55 14.16
C SER A 283 33.13 12.94 13.93
N ILE A 284 33.24 11.87 13.14
CA ILE A 284 34.54 11.29 12.79
C ILE A 284 35.40 12.30 12.04
N PHE A 285 34.86 12.98 11.02
CA PHE A 285 35.65 13.95 10.26
C PHE A 285 35.97 15.22 11.06
N THR A 286 35.10 15.66 11.97
CA THR A 286 35.41 16.72 12.95
C THR A 286 36.59 16.30 13.83
N LEU A 287 36.59 15.07 14.36
CA LEU A 287 37.72 14.53 15.11
C LEU A 287 38.99 14.40 14.28
N GLU A 288 38.90 14.02 13.00
CA GLU A 288 40.06 13.96 12.11
C GLU A 288 40.67 15.34 11.85
N ASN A 289 39.84 16.38 11.78
CA ASN A 289 40.31 17.75 11.70
C ASN A 289 41.10 18.13 12.97
N GLU A 290 40.55 17.85 14.15
CA GLU A 290 41.24 18.11 15.41
C GLU A 290 42.52 17.28 15.56
N ALA A 291 42.48 15.99 15.21
CA ALA A 291 43.63 15.09 15.26
C ALA A 291 44.78 15.56 14.36
N SER A 292 44.49 16.34 13.31
CA SER A 292 45.53 16.89 12.42
C SER A 292 46.48 17.84 13.14
N PHE A 293 46.00 18.58 14.16
CA PHE A 293 46.83 19.45 15.01
C PHE A 293 47.83 18.66 15.87
N TYR A 294 47.57 17.37 16.12
CA TYR A 294 48.42 16.49 16.92
C TYR A 294 49.31 15.58 16.07
N GLY A 295 49.26 15.66 14.74
CA GLY A 295 49.96 14.70 13.89
C GLY A 295 49.33 13.31 13.87
N LEU A 296 48.09 13.17 14.36
CA LEU A 296 47.42 11.87 14.56
C LEU A 296 46.33 11.60 13.53
N SER A 297 46.10 12.47 12.55
CA SER A 297 45.06 12.24 11.54
C SER A 297 45.36 11.00 10.69
N ILE A 298 44.32 10.40 10.14
CA ILE A 298 44.42 9.25 9.22
C ILE A 298 45.31 9.59 8.02
N TYR A 299 45.23 10.82 7.50
CA TYR A 299 46.09 11.29 6.42
C TYR A 299 47.57 11.35 6.78
N GLN A 300 47.88 11.72 8.03
CA GLN A 300 49.26 11.74 8.52
C GLN A 300 49.76 10.33 8.83
N THR A 301 48.86 9.43 9.27
CA THR A 301 49.19 8.03 9.56
C THR A 301 49.44 7.22 8.28
N TYR A 302 48.69 7.50 7.20
CA TYR A 302 48.79 6.82 5.91
C TYR A 302 49.03 7.81 4.75
N PRO A 303 50.18 8.51 4.71
CA PRO A 303 50.41 9.59 3.75
C PRO A 303 50.49 9.10 2.29
N PHE A 304 50.79 7.81 2.09
CA PHE A 304 50.87 7.17 0.79
C PHE A 304 49.50 6.83 0.18
N PHE A 305 48.40 7.09 0.90
CA PHE A 305 47.06 6.71 0.46
C PHE A 305 46.04 7.82 0.72
N GLN A 306 45.49 8.38 -0.36
CA GLN A 306 44.49 9.46 -0.31
C GLN A 306 43.23 9.04 -1.08
N SER A 307 42.33 8.31 -0.42
CA SER A 307 41.05 7.88 -1.02
C SER A 307 39.83 8.68 -0.56
N MET A 308 40.00 9.58 0.41
CA MET A 308 38.94 10.41 0.97
C MET A 308 39.22 11.89 0.65
N LYS A 309 38.22 12.78 0.75
CA LYS A 309 38.45 14.23 0.66
C LYS A 309 38.96 14.75 2.02
N PRO A 310 39.58 15.94 2.06
CA PRO A 310 39.93 16.58 3.33
C PRO A 310 38.74 16.67 4.28
N ALA A 311 38.97 16.42 5.57
CA ALA A 311 37.91 16.28 6.58
C ALA A 311 36.92 17.46 6.59
N ALA A 312 37.42 18.70 6.53
CA ALA A 312 36.58 19.89 6.45
C ALA A 312 35.63 19.89 5.25
N ARG A 313 36.06 19.40 4.08
CA ARG A 313 35.21 19.31 2.89
C ARG A 313 34.17 18.19 3.02
N GLU A 314 34.55 17.03 3.56
CA GLU A 314 33.60 15.92 3.80
C GLU A 314 32.49 16.37 4.75
N VAL A 315 32.79 17.13 5.80
CA VAL A 315 31.77 17.62 6.73
C VAL A 315 30.80 18.58 6.05
N ILE A 316 31.28 19.50 5.21
CA ILE A 316 30.40 20.41 4.45
C ILE A 316 29.48 19.62 3.51
N ASP A 317 30.02 18.63 2.79
CA ASP A 317 29.24 17.78 1.88
C ASP A 317 28.17 16.99 2.64
N LEU A 318 28.52 16.40 3.79
CA LEU A 318 27.60 15.67 4.65
C LEU A 318 26.51 16.56 5.24
N ILE A 319 26.83 17.79 5.66
CA ILE A 319 25.85 18.76 6.16
C ILE A 319 24.84 19.13 5.06
N ASN A 320 25.30 19.31 3.82
CA ASN A 320 24.41 19.60 2.70
C ASN A 320 23.46 18.43 2.43
N SER A 321 23.96 17.19 2.42
CA SER A 321 23.14 15.99 2.29
C SER A 321 22.15 15.81 3.45
N LEU A 322 22.56 16.14 4.69
CA LEU A 322 21.70 16.09 5.87
C LEU A 322 20.56 17.11 5.80
N LYS A 323 20.78 18.28 5.19
CA LYS A 323 19.71 19.27 4.95
C LYS A 323 18.67 18.74 3.96
N GLU A 324 19.11 18.03 2.92
CA GLU A 324 18.21 17.40 1.94
C GLU A 324 17.37 16.30 2.60
N SER A 325 17.99 15.38 3.35
CA SER A 325 17.28 14.33 4.10
C SER A 325 16.31 14.91 5.13
N SER A 326 16.62 16.10 5.65
CA SER A 326 15.77 16.79 6.60
C SER A 326 14.46 17.32 6.01
N ASN A 327 14.45 17.66 4.73
CA ASN A 327 13.24 18.10 4.04
C ASN A 327 12.23 16.96 3.87
N ALA A 328 12.71 15.72 3.66
CA ALA A 328 11.84 14.54 3.60
C ALA A 328 11.05 14.35 4.91
N ILE A 329 11.70 14.50 6.07
CA ILE A 329 11.05 14.35 7.39
C ILE A 329 10.11 15.51 7.73
N LYS A 330 10.35 16.70 7.15
CA LYS A 330 9.46 17.86 7.33
C LYS A 330 8.20 17.80 6.49
N ASN A 331 8.19 16.97 5.43
CA ASN A 331 7.04 16.86 4.54
C ASN A 331 5.78 16.59 5.38
N PRO A 332 4.71 17.41 5.27
CA PRO A 332 3.46 17.17 5.99
C PRO A 332 2.90 15.76 5.78
N GLU A 333 3.13 15.17 4.61
CA GLU A 333 2.66 13.82 4.30
C GLU A 333 3.42 12.76 5.10
N SER A 334 4.72 12.95 5.35
CA SER A 334 5.51 12.06 6.22
C SER A 334 5.05 12.13 7.68
N LYS A 335 4.54 13.28 8.14
CA LYS A 335 4.01 13.41 9.50
C LYS A 335 2.74 12.59 9.73
N ILE A 336 1.99 12.25 8.68
CA ILE A 336 0.80 11.40 8.77
C ILE A 336 1.18 9.97 9.20
N LEU A 337 2.36 9.50 8.83
CA LEU A 337 2.88 8.17 9.19
C LEU A 337 3.48 8.10 10.59
N MET A 338 3.57 9.23 11.30
CA MET A 338 4.20 9.31 12.62
C MET A 338 3.14 9.26 13.71
N SER A 339 3.37 8.44 14.75
CA SER A 339 2.60 8.58 15.98
C SER A 339 2.86 9.96 16.62
N GLU A 340 1.93 10.43 17.45
CA GLU A 340 2.14 11.68 18.21
C GLU A 340 3.39 11.59 19.10
N LYS A 341 3.72 10.39 19.60
CA LYS A 341 4.97 10.15 20.33
C LYS A 341 6.20 10.38 19.45
N LEU A 342 6.25 9.77 18.27
CA LEU A 342 7.37 9.92 17.34
C LEU A 342 7.54 11.37 16.88
N LYS A 343 6.42 12.01 16.52
CA LYS A 343 6.37 13.41 16.11
C LYS A 343 6.87 14.35 17.22
N SER A 344 6.44 14.12 18.46
CA SER A 344 6.87 14.90 19.62
C SER A 344 8.37 14.75 19.87
N MET A 345 8.90 13.52 19.81
CA MET A 345 10.35 13.29 19.99
C MET A 345 11.20 13.91 18.86
N ILE A 346 10.68 14.01 17.64
CA ILE A 346 11.40 14.63 16.52
C ILE A 346 11.37 16.17 16.63
N ILE A 347 10.23 16.76 16.96
CA ILE A 347 9.98 18.20 16.76
C ILE A 347 9.89 19.00 18.06
N GLU A 348 9.36 18.40 19.13
CA GLU A 348 8.90 19.14 20.31
C GLU A 348 9.78 18.92 21.53
N LYS A 349 9.83 17.69 22.04
CA LYS A 349 10.49 17.38 23.31
C LYS A 349 10.92 15.92 23.39
N ILE A 350 12.10 15.71 23.96
CA ILE A 350 12.57 14.41 24.44
C ILE A 350 12.79 14.53 25.95
N SER A 351 12.24 13.60 26.73
CA SER A 351 12.36 13.58 28.19
C SER A 351 13.55 12.74 28.64
N GLY A 352 14.25 13.18 29.69
CA GLY A 352 15.37 12.43 30.27
C GLY A 352 16.67 12.49 29.45
N VAL A 353 16.79 13.49 28.57
CA VAL A 353 18.00 13.76 27.77
C VAL A 353 18.60 15.11 28.12
N SER A 354 19.82 15.35 27.67
CA SER A 354 20.54 16.62 27.78
C SER A 354 19.81 17.80 27.11
N THR A 355 20.25 19.02 27.45
CA THR A 355 19.60 20.27 27.03
C THR A 355 19.55 20.45 25.52
N PHE A 356 20.58 20.01 24.79
CA PHE A 356 20.63 20.16 23.32
C PHE A 356 19.58 19.29 22.59
N LEU A 357 19.16 18.16 23.18
CA LEU A 357 18.10 17.28 22.66
C LEU A 357 16.74 17.51 23.28
N SER A 358 16.68 18.26 24.39
CA SER A 358 15.45 18.48 25.15
C SER A 358 14.31 19.05 24.30
N MET A 359 14.63 19.76 23.20
CA MET A 359 13.69 20.38 22.28
C MET A 359 13.50 19.59 20.96
N GLY A 360 13.73 18.27 21.00
CA GLY A 360 13.55 17.35 19.88
C GLY A 360 14.82 17.08 19.08
N SER A 361 14.87 15.92 18.43
CA SER A 361 16.04 15.48 17.65
C SER A 361 16.37 16.39 16.48
N TYR A 362 15.36 17.07 15.92
CA TYR A 362 15.56 18.05 14.86
C TYR A 362 16.43 19.24 15.30
N ARG A 363 16.22 19.74 16.53
CA ARG A 363 17.07 20.82 17.07
C ARG A 363 18.45 20.29 17.45
N GLY A 364 18.52 19.09 18.00
CA GLY A 364 19.79 18.41 18.27
C GLY A 364 20.67 18.29 17.04
N VAL A 365 20.11 17.94 15.88
CA VAL A 365 20.83 17.92 14.60
C VAL A 365 21.45 19.28 14.28
N ASN A 366 20.67 20.36 14.35
CA ASN A 366 21.18 21.70 14.01
C ASN A 366 22.28 22.14 14.98
N PHE A 367 22.13 21.82 16.27
CA PHE A 367 23.14 22.07 17.28
C PHE A 367 24.44 21.33 16.96
N CYS A 368 24.40 20.02 16.72
CA CYS A 368 25.60 19.26 16.39
C CYS A 368 26.26 19.72 15.09
N ILE A 369 25.49 20.18 14.09
CA ILE A 369 26.04 20.81 12.88
C ILE A 369 26.81 22.08 13.23
N GLN A 370 26.22 22.95 14.07
CA GLN A 370 26.85 24.21 14.48
C GLN A 370 28.15 23.95 15.23
N GLU A 371 28.14 23.04 16.20
CA GLU A 371 29.34 22.64 16.95
C GLU A 371 30.41 22.05 16.03
N SER A 372 30.03 21.18 15.10
CA SER A 372 30.98 20.59 14.13
C SER A 372 31.61 21.65 13.23
N LEU A 373 30.82 22.61 12.74
CA LEU A 373 31.32 23.72 11.93
C LEU A 373 32.22 24.64 12.75
N PHE A 374 31.85 24.91 14.00
CA PHE A 374 32.65 25.70 14.92
C PHE A 374 34.04 25.08 15.09
N MET A 375 34.11 23.79 15.46
CA MET A 375 35.38 23.08 15.65
C MET A 375 36.23 23.05 14.37
N ILE A 376 35.62 22.84 13.19
CA ILE A 376 36.37 22.75 11.93
C ILE A 376 36.95 24.10 11.49
N PHE A 377 36.18 25.18 11.64
CA PHE A 377 36.59 26.51 11.18
C PHE A 377 37.31 27.32 12.25
N ASN A 378 37.29 26.88 13.50
CA ASN A 378 38.12 27.47 14.53
C ASN A 378 39.59 27.22 14.18
N ARG A 379 40.37 28.31 14.15
CA ARG A 379 41.81 28.23 13.83
C ARG A 379 42.67 27.87 15.04
N SER A 380 42.07 27.86 16.23
CA SER A 380 42.70 27.39 17.45
C SER A 380 42.26 25.97 17.76
N ARG A 381 43.19 25.20 18.32
CA ARG A 381 42.94 23.89 18.90
C ARG A 381 41.85 23.98 19.97
N GLU A 382 40.90 23.06 19.92
CA GLU A 382 39.86 22.96 20.94
C GLU A 382 40.39 22.37 22.25
N THR A 383 39.72 22.71 23.35
CA THR A 383 40.05 22.09 24.64
C THR A 383 39.60 20.64 24.65
N LEU A 384 40.37 19.77 25.32
CA LEU A 384 40.03 18.36 25.43
C LEU A 384 38.63 18.14 26.04
N ILE A 385 38.25 18.99 27.01
CA ILE A 385 36.94 18.94 27.65
C ILE A 385 35.83 19.18 26.61
N SER A 386 35.98 20.18 25.75
CA SER A 386 35.01 20.46 24.67
C SER A 386 34.86 19.29 23.69
N ILE A 387 35.96 18.59 23.35
CA ILE A 387 35.92 17.41 22.47
C ILE A 387 35.17 16.25 23.16
N ILE A 388 35.41 16.05 24.45
CA ILE A 388 34.70 15.05 25.25
C ILE A 388 33.21 15.39 25.30
N ASP A 389 32.84 16.62 25.69
CA ASP A 389 31.43 17.03 25.76
C ASP A 389 30.71 16.82 24.43
N TYR A 390 31.32 17.23 23.32
CA TYR A 390 30.78 16.98 21.97
C TYR A 390 30.59 15.48 21.67
N LEU A 391 31.55 14.62 22.03
CA LEU A 391 31.42 13.19 21.80
C LEU A 391 30.34 12.54 22.66
N ASN A 392 30.12 13.02 23.88
CA ASN A 392 29.02 12.57 24.74
C ASN A 392 27.67 12.92 24.11
N GLU A 393 27.53 14.13 23.61
CA GLU A 393 26.32 14.59 22.91
C GLU A 393 26.06 13.75 21.65
N ILE A 394 27.10 13.45 20.87
CA ILE A 394 26.95 12.59 19.69
C ILE A 394 26.56 11.16 20.06
N ALA A 395 27.13 10.60 21.13
CA ALA A 395 26.77 9.27 21.62
C ALA A 395 25.29 9.22 22.05
N GLU A 396 24.85 10.21 22.83
CA GLU A 396 23.45 10.36 23.24
C GLU A 396 22.52 10.51 22.02
N PHE A 397 22.90 11.34 21.06
CA PHE A 397 22.15 11.53 19.81
C PHE A 397 22.02 10.24 19.01
N SER A 398 23.09 9.45 18.89
CA SER A 398 23.08 8.16 18.17
C SER A 398 22.09 7.18 18.82
N ASN A 399 22.10 7.09 20.15
CA ASN A 399 21.18 6.22 20.91
C ASN A 399 19.71 6.62 20.71
N ILE A 400 19.41 7.92 20.84
CA ILE A 400 18.06 8.43 20.60
C ILE A 400 17.62 8.19 19.15
N THR A 401 18.49 8.42 18.17
CA THR A 401 18.15 8.24 16.75
C THR A 401 17.93 6.77 16.39
N ASN A 402 18.60 5.83 17.09
CA ASN A 402 18.31 4.40 16.97
C ASN A 402 16.88 4.09 17.43
N ILE A 403 16.47 4.59 18.60
CA ILE A 403 15.11 4.45 19.12
C ILE A 403 14.09 5.06 18.15
N LEU A 404 14.36 6.25 17.62
CA LEU A 404 13.49 6.91 16.63
C LEU A 404 13.36 6.10 15.34
N SER A 405 14.44 5.48 14.86
CA SER A 405 14.41 4.66 13.64
C SER A 405 13.57 3.39 13.85
N MET A 406 13.70 2.74 15.01
CA MET A 406 12.88 1.56 15.37
C MET A 406 11.39 1.92 15.52
N LEU A 407 11.09 3.02 16.23
CA LEU A 407 9.72 3.52 16.37
C LEU A 407 9.11 3.92 15.02
N SER A 408 9.91 4.53 14.14
CA SER A 408 9.46 4.92 12.80
C SER A 408 9.06 3.72 11.96
N ASP A 409 9.82 2.64 11.98
CA ASP A 409 9.45 1.41 11.26
C ASP A 409 8.20 0.75 11.85
N SER A 410 8.11 0.65 13.18
CA SER A 410 6.94 0.02 13.83
C SER A 410 5.65 0.82 13.65
N ASP A 411 5.70 2.13 13.88
CA ASP A 411 4.53 3.01 13.84
C ASP A 411 3.99 3.13 12.41
N SER A 412 4.89 3.33 11.43
CA SER A 412 4.49 3.42 10.02
C SER A 412 3.86 2.12 9.52
N LYS A 413 4.40 0.97 9.92
CA LYS A 413 3.84 -0.34 9.57
C LYS A 413 2.46 -0.53 10.19
N MET A 414 2.32 -0.27 11.49
CA MET A 414 1.05 -0.41 12.21
C MET A 414 -0.04 0.49 11.61
N PHE A 415 0.29 1.74 11.28
CA PHE A 415 -0.66 2.67 10.67
C PHE A 415 -1.12 2.21 9.29
N ILE A 416 -0.22 1.70 8.44
CA ILE A 416 -0.59 1.16 7.13
C ILE A 416 -1.45 -0.11 7.28
N GLU A 417 -1.09 -1.00 8.21
CA GLU A 417 -1.87 -2.21 8.50
C GLU A 417 -3.29 -1.88 8.99
N GLU A 418 -3.45 -0.83 9.80
CA GLU A 418 -4.77 -0.33 10.24
C GLU A 418 -5.63 0.13 9.06
N TRP A 419 -5.07 0.92 8.14
CA TRP A 419 -5.78 1.34 6.92
C TRP A 419 -6.15 0.16 6.01
N MET A 420 -5.26 -0.84 5.89
CA MET A 420 -5.56 -2.07 5.17
C MET A 420 -6.68 -2.87 5.83
N ASN A 421 -6.68 -2.99 7.16
CA ASN A 421 -7.73 -3.67 7.91
C ASN A 421 -9.07 -2.94 7.79
N ASN A 422 -9.08 -1.60 7.84
CA ASN A 422 -10.27 -0.78 7.62
C ASN A 422 -10.84 -0.98 6.21
N MET A 423 -9.96 -1.08 5.20
CA MET A 423 -10.37 -1.39 3.81
C MET A 423 -11.03 -2.77 3.72
N ILE A 424 -10.47 -3.79 4.37
CA ILE A 424 -11.03 -5.15 4.42
C ILE A 424 -12.39 -5.13 5.11
N PHE A 425 -12.48 -4.50 6.28
CA PHE A 425 -13.73 -4.38 7.04
C PHE A 425 -14.83 -3.67 6.24
N PHE A 426 -14.49 -2.55 5.59
CA PHE A 426 -15.40 -1.83 4.70
C PHE A 426 -15.89 -2.72 3.56
N THR A 427 -14.99 -3.48 2.93
CA THR A 427 -15.34 -4.39 1.83
C THR A 427 -16.32 -5.48 2.29
N VAL A 428 -16.07 -6.10 3.44
CA VAL A 428 -16.95 -7.13 4.02
C VAL A 428 -18.32 -6.54 4.39
N LEU A 429 -18.35 -5.34 4.98
CA LEU A 429 -19.58 -4.63 5.33
C LEU A 429 -20.41 -4.29 4.07
N CYS A 430 -19.76 -3.83 2.99
CA CYS A 430 -20.44 -3.52 1.74
C CYS A 430 -21.01 -4.77 1.07
N LEU A 431 -20.26 -5.89 1.05
CA LEU A 431 -20.73 -7.15 0.48
C LEU A 431 -21.92 -7.72 1.26
N THR A 432 -21.84 -7.72 2.60
CA THR A 432 -22.95 -8.16 3.45
C THR A 432 -24.19 -7.27 3.30
N SER A 433 -24.00 -5.95 3.17
CA SER A 433 -25.08 -5.01 2.88
C SER A 433 -25.77 -5.29 1.53
N LEU A 434 -24.99 -5.56 0.47
CA LEU A 434 -25.54 -5.92 -0.85
C LEU A 434 -26.38 -7.21 -0.80
N ILE A 435 -25.89 -8.23 -0.08
CA ILE A 435 -26.63 -9.49 0.12
C ILE A 435 -27.93 -9.23 0.88
N ALA A 436 -27.88 -8.45 1.97
CA ALA A 436 -29.08 -8.09 2.74
C ALA A 436 -30.09 -7.30 1.89
N CYS A 437 -29.63 -6.33 1.09
CA CYS A 437 -30.49 -5.58 0.17
C CYS A 437 -31.16 -6.51 -0.86
N PHE A 438 -30.45 -7.50 -1.38
CA PHE A 438 -31.01 -8.49 -2.30
C PHE A 438 -32.16 -9.27 -1.65
N PHE A 439 -31.94 -9.83 -0.45
CA PHE A 439 -32.95 -10.62 0.25
C PHE A 439 -34.13 -9.80 0.78
N MET A 440 -33.91 -8.58 1.26
CA MET A 440 -34.99 -7.76 1.83
C MET A 440 -35.83 -7.03 0.79
N PHE A 441 -35.25 -6.55 -0.30
CA PHE A 441 -35.97 -5.72 -1.28
C PHE A 441 -36.30 -6.48 -2.57
N TYR A 442 -35.32 -7.15 -3.16
CA TYR A 442 -35.48 -7.73 -4.49
C TYR A 442 -36.16 -9.09 -4.46
N TYR A 443 -35.80 -9.97 -3.52
CA TYR A 443 -36.42 -11.29 -3.38
C TYR A 443 -37.95 -11.23 -3.18
N PRO A 444 -38.51 -10.45 -2.24
CA PRO A 444 -39.96 -10.40 -2.07
C PRO A 444 -40.68 -9.78 -3.27
N LEU A 445 -40.04 -8.87 -3.99
CA LEU A 445 -40.56 -8.29 -5.22
C LEU A 445 -40.66 -9.36 -6.32
N ILE A 446 -39.59 -10.13 -6.55
CA ILE A 446 -39.58 -11.24 -7.52
C ILE A 446 -40.62 -12.31 -7.14
N ALA A 447 -40.74 -12.65 -5.84
CA ALA A 447 -41.71 -13.63 -5.36
C ALA A 447 -43.17 -13.20 -5.60
N LYS A 448 -43.48 -11.90 -5.42
CA LYS A 448 -44.80 -11.33 -5.73
C LYS A 448 -45.11 -11.46 -7.23
N GLU A 449 -44.16 -11.14 -8.09
CA GLU A 449 -44.36 -11.25 -9.55
C GLU A 449 -44.58 -12.70 -10.01
N ILE A 450 -43.80 -13.64 -9.50
CA ILE A 450 -44.00 -15.07 -9.79
C ILE A 450 -45.41 -15.52 -9.37
N THR A 451 -45.92 -15.00 -8.25
CA THR A 451 -47.27 -15.32 -7.76
C THR A 451 -48.35 -14.73 -8.66
N ILE A 452 -48.19 -13.49 -9.14
CA ILE A 452 -49.10 -12.86 -10.10
C ILE A 452 -49.12 -13.65 -11.41
N LEU A 453 -47.94 -14.02 -11.93
CA LEU A 453 -47.81 -14.83 -13.15
C LEU A 453 -48.53 -16.17 -13.00
N LYS A 454 -48.34 -16.88 -11.87
CA LYS A 454 -49.05 -18.14 -11.58
C LYS A 454 -50.57 -17.97 -11.56
N LYS A 455 -51.10 -16.88 -10.99
CA LYS A 455 -52.53 -16.59 -10.99
C LYS A 455 -53.06 -16.32 -12.41
N LEU A 456 -52.31 -15.56 -13.19
CA LEU A 456 -52.63 -15.24 -14.58
C LEU A 456 -52.70 -16.52 -15.44
N THR A 457 -51.74 -17.42 -15.28
CA THR A 457 -51.73 -18.74 -15.94
C THR A 457 -52.92 -19.60 -15.50
N LYS A 458 -53.26 -19.65 -14.21
CA LYS A 458 -54.44 -20.38 -13.72
C LYS A 458 -55.74 -19.85 -14.33
N LEU A 459 -55.88 -18.53 -14.45
CA LEU A 459 -57.07 -17.89 -15.03
C LEU A 459 -57.19 -18.24 -16.54
N LEU A 460 -56.06 -18.34 -17.23
CA LEU A 460 -55.96 -18.78 -18.62
C LEU A 460 -56.43 -20.23 -18.86
N VAL A 461 -56.23 -21.11 -17.87
CA VAL A 461 -56.69 -22.51 -17.91
C VAL A 461 -58.21 -22.61 -17.73
N ILE A 462 -58.82 -21.72 -16.94
CA ILE A 462 -60.27 -21.77 -16.61
C ILE A 462 -61.13 -21.20 -17.76
N LEU A 463 -60.61 -20.23 -18.52
CA LEU A 463 -61.33 -19.65 -19.67
C LEU A 463 -61.58 -20.72 -20.75
N PRO A 464 -62.81 -20.92 -21.26
CA PRO A 464 -63.09 -21.93 -22.28
C PRO A 464 -62.25 -21.70 -23.54
N SER A 465 -61.57 -22.73 -24.04
CA SER A 465 -60.87 -22.68 -25.33
C SER A 465 -61.86 -22.91 -26.46
N SER A 466 -61.96 -21.97 -27.39
CA SER A 466 -62.82 -22.04 -28.58
C SER A 466 -62.42 -23.14 -29.58
N GLU A 467 -61.44 -23.99 -29.26
CA GLU A 467 -60.99 -25.07 -30.16
C GLU A 467 -61.90 -26.31 -30.14
N ASN A 468 -62.75 -26.48 -29.11
CA ASN A 468 -63.61 -27.66 -29.01
C ASN A 468 -64.88 -27.63 -29.89
N TYR A 469 -65.11 -26.56 -30.68
CA TYR A 469 -66.27 -26.50 -31.59
C TYR A 469 -65.95 -26.91 -33.03
N LYS A 470 -64.71 -26.75 -33.51
CA LYS A 470 -64.36 -27.17 -34.88
C LYS A 470 -64.32 -28.68 -35.06
N GLN A 471 -63.97 -29.43 -34.01
CA GLN A 471 -63.87 -30.89 -34.09
C GLN A 471 -65.22 -31.61 -34.21
N LYS A 472 -66.34 -30.93 -33.90
CA LYS A 472 -67.71 -31.51 -33.93
C LYS A 472 -68.45 -31.27 -35.25
N GLU A 473 -68.02 -30.31 -36.07
CA GLU A 473 -68.57 -30.11 -37.42
C GLU A 473 -67.89 -31.02 -38.44
N ASP A 474 -66.58 -31.26 -38.32
CA ASP A 474 -65.84 -32.17 -39.22
C ASP A 474 -66.25 -33.65 -39.07
N THR A 475 -66.83 -34.06 -37.93
CA THR A 475 -67.38 -35.43 -37.78
C THR A 475 -68.81 -35.58 -38.34
N LYS A 476 -69.56 -34.48 -38.52
CA LYS A 476 -70.87 -34.51 -39.18
C LYS A 476 -70.78 -34.46 -40.70
N SER A 477 -69.76 -33.81 -41.26
CA SER A 477 -69.52 -33.80 -42.71
C SER A 477 -68.99 -35.13 -43.24
N LEU A 478 -68.27 -35.92 -42.43
CA LEU A 478 -67.78 -37.25 -42.79
C LEU A 478 -68.82 -38.38 -42.71
N THR A 479 -69.99 -38.17 -42.09
CA THR A 479 -71.06 -39.18 -41.99
C THR A 479 -72.14 -39.05 -43.06
N LEU A 480 -72.19 -37.92 -43.80
CA LEU A 480 -73.15 -37.69 -44.90
C LEU A 480 -72.61 -38.07 -46.30
N VAL A 481 -71.35 -38.48 -46.41
CA VAL A 481 -70.72 -38.87 -47.70
C VAL A 481 -70.76 -40.40 -47.94
N ASN A 482 -71.18 -41.21 -46.97
CA ASN A 482 -71.23 -42.67 -47.07
C ASN A 482 -72.65 -43.26 -47.21
N SER A 483 -73.64 -42.48 -47.64
CA SER A 483 -75.01 -42.98 -47.89
C SER A 483 -75.61 -42.43 -49.19
N SER A 484 -74.92 -42.70 -50.29
CA SER A 484 -75.49 -42.63 -51.65
C SER A 484 -74.77 -43.61 -52.56
#